data_AF-A0A961S0S7-F1
#
_entry.id   AF-A0A961S0S7-F1
#
_cell.length_a   1.000
_cell.length_b   1.000
_cell.length_c   1.000
_cell.angle_alpha   90.00
_cell.angle_beta   90.00
_cell.angle_gamma   90.00
#
_symmetry.space_group_name_H-M   'P 1'
#
loop_
_entity.id
_entity.type
_entity.pdbx_description
1 polymer ?
#
loop_
_entity_poly.entity_id
_entity_poly.type
_entity_poly.pdbx_seq_one_letter_code
_entity_poly.pdbx_strand_id
1 'polypeptide(L)'
;MSSHEKQNVALVSMAASAALAAAKFVAGILTGSLGILSEAIHSLIDFGATIVTYFAIRWSDQPPDEEHHYGHAKIESVAALIETALLFLTTAWIVWEAAHRLLWGGGHFVDVTWWAIAVIAASIIIDFNRARALKRVAEKTSSEALEADALHFSSDMWSSIVVLAGLVAVWAGIPAADSIAALVVSFFVGLAGWRLGARTLNTLLDAAPEGATIAVRNLVSDVHGVLALKSLRLRPAGATMFTSIVVEVARTMPIDDIVKTKDLIHERVQQRFPNADITVTANPVPLDNETVFQKVMLIASRRNLAIHHLTVQQIEGRLAVSFDLEVEGSMPLRQAHDTASQLEDAIRSELGSDVEVESHIEPQPERLLEGQEAAADISVSITAKLTTLAQQQDGLSDLHNLRIRENEEGLFVHYHCRFADDRPVEFVHDQIDRIEAGLKAEFPAIRRVIAHAEPLGARRHP
;
A
#
# COMPACT_ATOMS: atom_id res chain seq x y z
N MET A 1 -4.90 31.68 11.27
CA MET A 1 -5.09 31.55 12.74
C MET A 1 -3.90 30.82 13.31
N SER A 2 -3.21 31.43 14.27
CA SER A 2 -2.05 30.78 14.90
C SER A 2 -2.50 29.58 15.76
N SER A 3 -1.64 28.60 15.97
CA SER A 3 -1.90 27.44 16.85
C SER A 3 -2.38 27.86 18.26
N HIS A 4 -1.88 28.99 18.75
CA HIS A 4 -2.24 29.57 20.05
C HIS A 4 -3.65 30.16 20.12
N GLU A 5 -4.16 30.76 19.02
CA GLU A 5 -5.55 31.26 18.98
C GLU A 5 -6.56 30.11 19.04
N LYS A 6 -6.26 28.98 18.38
CA LYS A 6 -7.11 27.78 18.40
C LYS A 6 -7.16 27.16 19.80
N GLN A 7 -6.02 27.04 20.47
CA GLN A 7 -5.93 26.51 21.84
C GLN A 7 -6.68 27.40 22.85
N ASN A 8 -6.56 28.72 22.75
CA ASN A 8 -7.27 29.63 23.65
C ASN A 8 -8.79 29.59 23.44
N VAL A 9 -9.26 29.51 22.19
CA VAL A 9 -10.69 29.35 21.89
C VAL A 9 -11.22 28.02 22.40
N ALA A 10 -10.46 26.93 22.27
CA ALA A 10 -10.82 25.61 22.79
C ALA A 10 -10.91 25.61 24.33
N LEU A 11 -9.92 26.19 25.03
CA LEU A 11 -9.92 26.29 26.49
C LEU A 11 -11.08 27.15 27.02
N VAL A 12 -11.37 28.28 26.37
CA VAL A 12 -12.53 29.13 26.72
C VAL A 12 -13.84 28.38 26.46
N SER A 13 -13.94 27.61 25.37
CA SER A 13 -15.09 26.75 25.07
C SER A 13 -15.27 25.64 26.11
N MET A 14 -14.17 24.97 26.52
CA MET A 14 -14.19 23.94 27.56
C MET A 14 -14.61 24.51 28.92
N ALA A 15 -14.08 25.67 29.31
CA ALA A 15 -14.47 26.33 30.54
C ALA A 15 -15.94 26.76 30.52
N ALA A 16 -16.44 27.25 29.39
CA ALA A 16 -17.85 27.59 29.21
C ALA A 16 -18.77 26.35 29.27
N SER A 17 -18.39 25.24 28.61
CA SER A 17 -19.10 23.96 28.70
C SER A 17 -19.16 23.44 30.14
N ALA A 18 -18.04 23.49 30.88
CA ALA A 18 -17.98 23.06 32.27
C ALA A 18 -18.88 23.91 33.18
N ALA A 19 -18.84 25.24 33.00
CA ALA A 19 -19.68 26.16 33.76
C ALA A 19 -21.18 25.94 33.47
N LEU A 20 -21.54 25.69 32.21
CA LEU A 20 -22.92 25.37 31.82
C LEU A 20 -23.37 24.02 32.37
N ALA A 21 -22.55 22.98 32.28
CA ALA A 21 -22.85 21.67 32.85
C ALA A 21 -23.11 21.76 34.36
N ALA A 22 -22.26 22.48 35.09
CA ALA A 22 -22.44 22.72 36.53
C ALA A 22 -23.71 23.51 36.84
N ALA A 23 -24.01 24.58 36.08
CA ALA A 23 -25.21 25.38 36.26
C ALA A 23 -26.49 24.55 36.01
N LYS A 24 -26.53 23.76 34.92
CA LYS A 24 -27.64 22.85 34.62
C LYS A 24 -27.77 21.77 35.70
N PHE A 25 -26.67 21.22 36.20
CA PHE A 25 -26.70 20.19 37.23
C PHE A 25 -27.29 20.70 38.55
N VAL A 26 -26.86 21.89 39.00
CA VAL A 26 -27.44 22.56 40.17
C VAL A 26 -28.93 22.87 39.93
N ALA A 27 -29.29 23.32 38.72
CA ALA A 27 -30.68 23.53 38.33
C ALA A 27 -31.53 22.26 38.40
N GLY A 28 -31.03 21.14 37.87
CA GLY A 28 -31.74 19.85 37.86
C GLY A 28 -31.96 19.29 39.26
N ILE A 29 -30.96 19.36 40.14
CA ILE A 29 -31.10 18.91 41.54
C ILE A 29 -32.09 19.78 42.31
N LEU A 30 -31.97 21.12 42.22
CA LEU A 30 -32.80 22.02 43.01
C LEU A 30 -34.25 22.07 42.53
N THR A 31 -34.51 21.82 41.24
CA THR A 31 -35.88 21.79 40.69
C THR A 31 -36.51 20.40 40.68
N GLY A 32 -35.71 19.34 40.84
CA GLY A 32 -36.16 17.95 40.69
C GLY A 32 -36.51 17.54 39.25
N SER A 33 -36.24 18.40 38.25
CA SER A 33 -36.50 18.14 36.83
C SER A 33 -35.56 17.06 36.29
N LEU A 34 -36.14 15.98 35.76
CA LEU A 34 -35.39 14.95 35.03
C LEU A 34 -34.90 15.45 33.68
N GLY A 35 -35.66 16.31 33.00
CA GLY A 35 -35.23 16.89 31.73
C GLY A 35 -33.93 17.67 31.89
N ILE A 36 -33.88 18.58 32.87
CA ILE A 36 -32.68 19.36 33.18
C ILE A 36 -31.55 18.44 33.66
N LEU A 37 -31.85 17.49 34.55
CA LEU A 37 -30.83 16.57 35.08
C LEU A 37 -30.23 15.66 34.00
N SER A 38 -31.05 15.17 33.07
CA SER A 38 -30.61 14.39 31.90
C SER A 38 -29.61 15.18 31.06
N GLU A 39 -29.95 16.43 30.76
CA GLU A 39 -29.10 17.32 29.97
C GLU A 39 -27.80 17.69 30.72
N ALA A 40 -27.89 17.93 32.02
CA ALA A 40 -26.74 18.22 32.86
C ALA A 40 -25.77 17.04 32.96
N ILE A 41 -26.28 15.83 33.17
CA ILE A 41 -25.47 14.59 33.22
C ILE A 41 -24.79 14.37 31.88
N HIS A 42 -25.51 14.55 30.77
CA HIS A 42 -24.92 14.45 29.43
C HIS A 42 -23.75 15.44 29.26
N SER A 43 -23.94 16.72 29.55
CA SER A 43 -22.87 17.73 29.45
C SER A 43 -21.69 17.45 30.40
N LEU A 44 -21.92 16.84 31.57
CA LEU A 44 -20.86 16.46 32.50
C LEU A 44 -20.03 15.28 31.98
N ILE A 45 -20.69 14.27 31.40
CA ILE A 45 -20.01 13.13 30.76
C ILE A 45 -19.19 13.63 29.59
N ASP A 46 -19.74 14.50 28.74
CA ASP A 46 -19.03 15.04 27.58
C ASP A 46 -17.80 15.86 28.00
N PHE A 47 -17.90 16.63 29.09
CA PHE A 47 -16.75 17.32 29.66
C PHE A 47 -15.70 16.33 30.19
N GLY A 48 -16.12 15.29 30.92
CA GLY A 48 -15.23 14.22 31.40
C GLY A 48 -14.56 13.46 30.26
N ALA A 49 -15.33 13.11 29.22
CA ALA A 49 -14.87 12.50 27.98
C ALA A 49 -13.82 13.38 27.29
N THR A 50 -14.03 14.68 27.22
CA THR A 50 -13.03 15.63 26.66
C THR A 50 -11.69 15.54 27.40
N ILE A 51 -11.70 15.39 28.74
CA ILE A 51 -10.47 15.21 29.53
C ILE A 51 -9.82 13.86 29.22
N VAL A 52 -10.59 12.77 29.21
CA VAL A 52 -10.10 11.42 28.92
C VAL A 52 -9.51 11.37 27.51
N THR A 53 -10.23 11.87 26.51
CA THR A 53 -9.80 12.02 25.13
C THR A 53 -8.52 12.85 25.01
N TYR A 54 -8.37 13.97 25.75
CA TYR A 54 -7.14 14.75 25.74
C TYR A 54 -5.91 13.92 26.17
N PHE A 55 -6.03 13.13 27.24
CA PHE A 55 -4.95 12.25 27.68
C PHE A 55 -4.75 11.08 26.71
N ALA A 56 -5.83 10.52 26.15
CA ALA A 56 -5.78 9.45 25.17
C ALA A 56 -5.02 9.87 23.90
N ILE A 57 -5.27 11.07 23.37
CA ILE A 57 -4.55 11.64 22.21
C ILE A 57 -3.05 11.77 22.53
N ARG A 58 -2.73 12.31 23.70
CA ARG A 58 -1.33 12.49 24.11
C ARG A 58 -0.57 11.16 24.22
N TRP A 59 -1.25 10.08 24.60
CA TRP A 59 -0.68 8.74 24.60
C TRP A 59 -0.69 8.08 23.22
N SER A 60 -1.72 8.32 22.39
CA SER A 60 -1.83 7.73 21.06
C SER A 60 -0.80 8.25 20.07
N ASP A 61 -0.37 9.50 20.23
CA ASP A 61 0.64 10.16 19.39
C ASP A 61 2.07 9.62 19.63
N GLN A 62 2.25 8.69 20.57
CA GLN A 62 3.54 8.06 20.79
C GLN A 62 3.93 7.16 19.61
N PRO A 63 5.18 7.27 19.12
CA PRO A 63 5.66 6.42 18.04
C PRO A 63 5.65 4.93 18.46
N PRO A 64 5.73 4.01 17.49
CA PRO A 64 5.90 2.58 17.78
C PRO A 64 7.10 2.30 18.71
N ASP A 65 6.93 1.34 19.62
CA ASP A 65 7.97 0.84 20.51
C ASP A 65 8.09 -0.70 20.43
N GLU A 66 8.95 -1.31 21.26
CA GLU A 66 9.21 -2.76 21.25
C GLU A 66 8.00 -3.60 21.68
N GLU A 67 7.06 -3.04 22.44
CA GLU A 67 5.84 -3.74 22.87
C GLU A 67 4.67 -3.45 21.91
N HIS A 68 4.71 -2.30 21.21
CA HIS A 68 3.66 -1.77 20.35
C HIS A 68 4.21 -1.40 18.96
N HIS A 69 4.54 -2.40 18.14
CA HIS A 69 5.12 -2.21 16.80
C HIS A 69 4.26 -1.40 15.80
N TYR A 70 2.95 -1.26 16.05
CA TYR A 70 2.05 -0.44 15.23
C TYR A 70 1.67 0.88 15.90
N GLY A 71 2.34 1.23 16.99
CA GLY A 71 2.08 2.41 17.80
C GLY A 71 0.85 2.30 18.69
N HIS A 72 0.48 3.44 19.27
CA HIS A 72 -0.50 3.56 20.35
C HIS A 72 -1.85 4.10 19.88
N ALA A 73 -2.06 4.20 18.56
CA ALA A 73 -3.22 4.84 17.98
C ALA A 73 -4.58 4.24 18.42
N LYS A 74 -4.62 2.94 18.78
CA LYS A 74 -5.85 2.29 19.28
C LYS A 74 -6.27 2.75 20.68
N ILE A 75 -5.41 3.43 21.45
CA ILE A 75 -5.76 3.98 22.77
C ILE A 75 -6.94 4.96 22.63
N GLU A 76 -6.96 5.78 21.57
CA GLU A 76 -8.05 6.70 21.28
C GLU A 76 -9.38 5.96 21.07
N SER A 77 -9.35 4.83 20.34
CA SER A 77 -10.55 4.00 20.13
C SER A 77 -11.02 3.33 21.43
N VAL A 78 -10.10 2.93 22.32
CA VAL A 78 -10.45 2.38 23.64
C VAL A 78 -11.09 3.45 24.53
N ALA A 79 -10.54 4.67 24.54
CA ALA A 79 -11.13 5.81 25.25
C ALA A 79 -12.55 6.10 24.77
N ALA A 80 -12.74 6.21 23.45
CA ALA A 80 -14.06 6.43 22.84
C ALA A 80 -15.06 5.30 23.16
N LEU A 81 -14.60 4.06 23.31
CA LEU A 81 -15.45 2.93 23.71
C LEU A 81 -15.89 3.04 25.17
N ILE A 82 -15.00 3.43 26.08
CA ILE A 82 -15.32 3.68 27.49
C ILE A 82 -16.33 4.82 27.61
N GLU A 83 -16.12 5.92 26.89
CA GLU A 83 -17.03 7.06 26.84
C GLU A 83 -18.42 6.64 26.34
N THR A 84 -18.47 5.86 25.26
CA THR A 84 -19.73 5.33 24.73
C THR A 84 -20.44 4.43 25.77
N ALA A 85 -19.70 3.61 26.50
CA ALA A 85 -20.28 2.77 27.56
C ALA A 85 -20.88 3.61 28.71
N LEU A 86 -20.18 4.66 29.16
CA LEU A 86 -20.69 5.60 30.17
C LEU A 86 -21.95 6.32 29.68
N LEU A 87 -21.98 6.73 28.42
CA LEU A 87 -23.15 7.34 27.80
C LEU A 87 -24.35 6.39 27.79
N PHE A 88 -24.16 5.12 27.45
CA PHE A 88 -25.24 4.14 27.48
C PHE A 88 -25.76 3.85 28.88
N LEU A 89 -24.87 3.73 29.88
CA LEU A 89 -25.26 3.50 31.27
C LEU A 89 -26.11 4.66 31.81
N THR A 90 -25.71 5.90 31.53
CA THR A 90 -26.45 7.08 31.97
C THR A 90 -27.75 7.28 31.23
N THR A 91 -27.77 7.03 29.91
CA THR A 91 -29.01 7.01 29.12
C THR A 91 -29.99 5.96 29.64
N ALA A 92 -29.54 4.74 29.94
CA ALA A 92 -30.38 3.68 30.50
C ALA A 92 -30.94 4.04 31.87
N TRP A 93 -30.13 4.67 32.73
CA TRP A 93 -30.56 5.19 34.02
C TRP A 93 -31.67 6.25 33.89
N ILE A 94 -31.48 7.24 33.00
CA ILE A 94 -32.46 8.31 32.78
C ILE A 94 -33.77 7.74 32.24
N VAL A 95 -33.71 6.79 31.30
CA VAL A 95 -34.90 6.11 30.77
C VAL A 95 -35.63 5.35 31.87
N TRP A 96 -34.90 4.61 32.72
CA TRP A 96 -35.49 3.88 33.83
C TRP A 96 -36.18 4.82 34.82
N GLU A 97 -35.51 5.91 35.23
CA GLU A 97 -36.05 6.90 36.18
C GLU A 97 -37.26 7.64 35.59
N ALA A 98 -37.20 8.08 34.33
CA ALA A 98 -38.29 8.77 33.66
C ALA A 98 -39.51 7.86 33.43
N ALA A 99 -39.29 6.60 33.05
CA ALA A 99 -40.35 5.60 32.96
C ALA A 99 -40.95 5.28 34.34
N HIS A 100 -40.10 5.21 35.37
CA HIS A 100 -40.55 4.95 36.73
C HIS A 100 -41.47 6.07 37.26
N ARG A 101 -41.08 7.33 37.06
CA ARG A 101 -41.90 8.49 37.42
C ARG A 101 -43.23 8.54 36.66
N LEU A 102 -43.23 8.17 35.38
CA LEU A 102 -44.45 8.18 34.55
C LEU A 102 -45.44 7.07 34.91
N LEU A 103 -44.95 5.86 35.24
CA LEU A 103 -45.79 4.67 35.45
C LEU A 103 -46.24 4.46 36.90
N TRP A 104 -45.37 4.75 37.88
CA TRP A 104 -45.64 4.48 39.30
C TRP A 104 -45.95 5.75 40.12
N GLY A 105 -45.96 6.93 39.50
CA GLY A 105 -46.42 8.16 40.14
C GLY A 105 -45.58 8.59 41.35
N GLY A 106 -44.25 8.56 41.21
CA GLY A 106 -43.34 9.09 42.24
C GLY A 106 -43.54 10.59 42.42
N GLY A 107 -44.02 11.01 43.59
CA GLY A 107 -44.37 12.39 43.96
C GLY A 107 -43.20 13.37 44.05
N HIS A 108 -42.39 13.48 43.00
CA HIS A 108 -41.46 14.59 42.82
C HIS A 108 -42.17 15.69 42.03
N PHE A 109 -42.63 16.72 42.75
CA PHE A 109 -43.07 17.95 42.11
C PHE A 109 -41.85 18.61 41.49
N VAL A 110 -41.89 18.82 40.18
CA VAL A 110 -40.89 19.62 39.50
C VAL A 110 -41.18 21.08 39.88
N ASP A 111 -40.35 21.62 40.76
CA ASP A 111 -40.45 23.02 41.19
C ASP A 111 -39.87 23.90 40.08
N VAL A 112 -40.74 24.24 39.11
CA VAL A 112 -40.38 25.12 38.00
C VAL A 112 -40.13 26.53 38.52
N THR A 113 -38.86 26.82 38.75
CA THR A 113 -38.39 28.15 39.15
C THR A 113 -37.99 28.97 37.92
N TRP A 114 -38.27 30.28 37.97
CA TRP A 114 -37.95 31.20 36.86
C TRP A 114 -36.45 31.17 36.50
N TRP A 115 -35.57 30.93 37.48
CA TRP A 115 -34.14 30.87 37.28
C TRP A 115 -33.70 29.57 36.56
N ALA A 116 -34.38 28.44 36.75
CA ALA A 116 -34.09 27.20 36.02
C ALA A 116 -34.46 27.32 34.53
N ILE A 117 -35.59 27.95 34.23
CA ILE A 117 -35.96 28.33 32.86
C ILE A 117 -34.90 29.29 32.28
N ALA A 118 -34.44 30.27 33.06
CA ALA A 118 -33.40 31.20 32.62
C ALA A 118 -32.06 30.51 32.32
N VAL A 119 -31.67 29.49 33.10
CA VAL A 119 -30.45 28.70 32.88
C VAL A 119 -30.53 27.92 31.56
N ILE A 120 -31.65 27.25 31.29
CA ILE A 120 -31.85 26.51 30.02
C ILE A 120 -31.98 27.46 28.83
N ALA A 121 -32.69 28.58 28.98
CA ALA A 121 -32.76 29.60 27.93
C ALA A 121 -31.37 30.18 27.62
N ALA A 122 -30.55 30.45 28.65
CA ALA A 122 -29.18 30.91 28.48
C ALA A 122 -28.31 29.86 27.77
N SER A 123 -28.45 28.57 28.12
CA SER A 123 -27.69 27.51 27.43
C SER A 123 -28.06 27.41 25.95
N ILE A 124 -29.36 27.46 25.61
CA ILE A 124 -29.82 27.48 24.21
C ILE A 124 -29.18 28.63 23.43
N ILE A 125 -29.16 29.84 24.01
CA ILE A 125 -28.58 31.02 23.36
C ILE A 125 -27.07 30.83 23.17
N ILE A 126 -26.37 30.28 24.16
CA ILE A 126 -24.94 30.02 24.08
C ILE A 126 -24.64 28.96 23.02
N ASP A 127 -25.33 27.82 23.03
CA ASP A 127 -25.11 26.74 22.07
C ASP A 127 -25.51 27.13 20.65
N PHE A 128 -26.57 27.93 20.48
CA PHE A 128 -26.92 28.54 19.18
C PHE A 128 -25.79 29.43 18.65
N ASN A 129 -25.25 30.32 19.49
CA ASN A 129 -24.16 31.20 19.10
C ASN A 129 -22.88 30.42 18.77
N ARG A 130 -22.56 29.37 19.55
CA ARG A 130 -21.42 28.48 19.32
C ARG A 130 -21.60 27.71 18.01
N ALA A 131 -22.70 27.01 17.83
CA ALA A 131 -22.99 26.25 16.61
C ALA A 131 -22.91 27.15 15.37
N ARG A 132 -23.47 28.38 15.44
CA ARG A 132 -23.41 29.32 14.32
C ARG A 132 -22.01 29.90 14.09
N ALA A 133 -21.27 30.19 15.15
CA ALA A 133 -19.89 30.66 15.04
C ALA A 133 -18.99 29.58 14.41
N LEU A 134 -19.07 28.34 14.93
CA LEU A 134 -18.29 27.21 14.41
C LEU A 134 -18.69 26.88 12.98
N LYS A 135 -19.99 26.83 12.65
CA LYS A 135 -20.45 26.57 11.28
C LYS A 135 -19.93 27.60 10.29
N ARG A 136 -19.98 28.91 10.62
CA ARG A 136 -19.44 29.96 9.75
C ARG A 136 -17.94 29.84 9.54
N VAL A 137 -17.20 29.38 10.55
CA VAL A 137 -15.75 29.18 10.42
C VAL A 137 -15.48 27.91 9.61
N ALA A 138 -16.20 26.82 9.87
CA ALA A 138 -16.12 25.57 9.12
C ALA A 138 -16.38 25.76 7.62
N GLU A 139 -17.41 26.53 7.25
CA GLU A 139 -17.72 26.87 5.85
C GLU A 139 -16.61 27.69 5.18
N LYS A 140 -15.93 28.56 5.93
CA LYS A 140 -14.82 29.40 5.42
C LYS A 140 -13.49 28.67 5.33
N THR A 141 -13.27 27.67 6.18
CA THR A 141 -12.00 26.95 6.29
C THR A 141 -12.07 25.53 5.74
N SER A 142 -13.25 25.08 5.30
CA SER A 142 -13.53 23.71 4.86
C SER A 142 -13.04 22.66 5.87
N SER A 143 -13.22 22.94 7.16
CA SER A 143 -12.72 22.11 8.25
C SER A 143 -13.81 21.15 8.74
N GLU A 144 -13.65 19.86 8.44
CA GLU A 144 -14.58 18.79 8.86
C GLU A 144 -14.68 18.69 10.39
N ALA A 145 -13.58 18.90 11.12
CA ALA A 145 -13.59 18.89 12.58
C ALA A 145 -14.47 19.99 13.17
N LEU A 146 -14.39 21.23 12.63
CA LEU A 146 -15.24 22.34 13.09
C LEU A 146 -16.71 22.15 12.68
N GLU A 147 -16.96 21.45 11.58
CA GLU A 147 -18.31 21.08 11.16
C GLU A 147 -18.92 20.04 12.12
N ALA A 148 -18.15 19.03 12.53
CA ALA A 148 -18.56 18.03 13.51
C ALA A 148 -18.91 18.66 14.87
N ASP A 149 -18.07 19.56 15.38
CA ASP A 149 -18.34 20.30 16.62
C ASP A 149 -19.59 21.19 16.49
N ALA A 150 -19.81 21.83 15.32
CA ALA A 150 -21.02 22.61 15.08
C ALA A 150 -22.29 21.74 15.10
N LEU A 151 -22.22 20.53 14.53
CA LEU A 151 -23.32 19.56 14.58
C LEU A 151 -23.58 19.08 16.02
N HIS A 152 -22.54 18.82 16.80
CA HIS A 152 -22.65 18.45 18.21
C HIS A 152 -23.39 19.52 19.03
N PHE A 153 -22.94 20.79 18.98
CA PHE A 153 -23.65 21.87 19.70
C PHE A 153 -25.06 22.13 19.17
N SER A 154 -25.32 21.87 17.88
CA SER A 154 -26.68 21.96 17.37
C SER A 154 -27.60 20.89 17.97
N SER A 155 -27.08 19.67 18.18
CA SER A 155 -27.82 18.57 18.83
C SER A 155 -28.13 18.91 20.29
N ASP A 156 -27.14 19.46 21.02
CA ASP A 156 -27.32 19.90 22.40
C ASP A 156 -28.38 21.00 22.50
N MET A 157 -28.34 21.98 21.60
CA MET A 157 -29.35 23.04 21.54
C MET A 157 -30.77 22.47 21.33
N TRP A 158 -30.94 21.51 20.42
CA TRP A 158 -32.23 20.86 20.21
C TRP A 158 -32.70 20.09 21.44
N SER A 159 -31.77 19.41 22.13
CA SER A 159 -32.04 18.73 23.40
C SER A 159 -32.52 19.72 24.47
N SER A 160 -31.82 20.85 24.65
CA SER A 160 -32.21 21.93 25.57
C SER A 160 -33.58 22.51 25.24
N ILE A 161 -33.92 22.65 23.95
CA ILE A 161 -35.23 23.14 23.50
C ILE A 161 -36.34 22.15 23.90
N VAL A 162 -36.11 20.84 23.76
CA VAL A 162 -37.05 19.80 24.20
C VAL A 162 -37.27 19.87 25.71
N VAL A 163 -36.19 20.04 26.50
CA VAL A 163 -36.26 20.21 27.95
C VAL A 163 -37.02 21.49 28.32
N LEU A 164 -36.71 22.62 27.67
CA LEU A 164 -37.40 23.89 27.90
C LEU A 164 -38.90 23.79 27.60
N ALA A 165 -39.27 23.16 26.49
CA ALA A 165 -40.68 22.92 26.14
C ALA A 165 -41.37 22.04 27.20
N GLY A 166 -40.68 21.01 27.70
CA GLY A 166 -41.13 20.18 28.81
C GLY A 166 -41.39 21.01 30.08
N LEU A 167 -40.45 21.87 30.48
CA LEU A 167 -40.59 22.73 31.66
C LEU A 167 -41.74 23.74 31.54
N VAL A 168 -41.91 24.36 30.36
CA VAL A 168 -43.03 25.28 30.11
C VAL A 168 -44.37 24.54 30.19
N ALA A 169 -44.44 23.30 29.71
CA ALA A 169 -45.64 22.47 29.83
C ALA A 169 -45.92 22.03 31.27
N VAL A 170 -44.87 21.73 32.06
CA VAL A 170 -45.01 21.51 33.51
C VAL A 170 -45.56 22.77 34.19
N TRP A 171 -45.03 23.95 33.86
CA TRP A 171 -45.50 25.23 34.38
C TRP A 171 -46.96 25.51 34.01
N ALA A 172 -47.40 25.06 32.84
CA ALA A 172 -48.80 25.11 32.40
C ALA A 172 -49.72 24.06 33.05
N GLY A 173 -49.20 23.23 33.96
CA GLY A 173 -49.98 22.26 34.73
C GLY A 173 -49.94 20.83 34.20
N ILE A 174 -48.95 20.44 33.40
CA ILE A 174 -48.75 19.07 32.89
C ILE A 174 -47.47 18.45 33.50
N PRO A 175 -47.51 17.86 34.71
CA PRO A 175 -46.32 17.35 35.38
C PRO A 175 -45.55 16.26 34.61
N ALA A 176 -46.26 15.45 33.82
CA ALA A 176 -45.66 14.37 33.03
C ALA A 176 -44.74 14.87 31.89
N ALA A 177 -44.84 16.16 31.50
CA ALA A 177 -44.11 16.70 30.36
C ALA A 177 -42.59 16.67 30.54
N ASP A 178 -42.08 16.83 31.77
CA ASP A 178 -40.64 16.75 32.07
C ASP A 178 -40.08 15.33 31.87
N SER A 179 -40.82 14.30 32.31
CA SER A 179 -40.41 12.90 32.11
C SER A 179 -40.48 12.50 30.64
N ILE A 180 -41.49 12.99 29.89
CA ILE A 180 -41.57 12.78 28.44
C ILE A 180 -40.40 13.46 27.72
N ALA A 181 -40.08 14.71 28.08
CA ALA A 181 -38.92 15.42 27.53
C ALA A 181 -37.61 14.66 27.79
N ALA A 182 -37.39 14.17 29.02
CA ALA A 182 -36.23 13.35 29.36
C ALA A 182 -36.12 12.06 28.53
N LEU A 183 -37.25 11.37 28.29
CA LEU A 183 -37.29 10.18 27.43
C LEU A 183 -36.94 10.49 25.97
N VAL A 184 -37.49 11.59 25.43
CA VAL A 184 -37.20 12.03 24.05
C VAL A 184 -35.72 12.37 23.90
N VAL A 185 -35.14 13.12 24.84
CA VAL A 185 -33.71 13.45 24.85
C VAL A 185 -32.87 12.19 24.93
N SER A 186 -33.17 11.29 25.88
CA SER A 186 -32.44 10.03 26.06
C SER A 186 -32.45 9.14 24.81
N PHE A 187 -33.56 9.13 24.06
CA PHE A 187 -33.65 8.40 22.80
C PHE A 187 -32.67 8.94 21.75
N PHE A 188 -32.61 10.26 21.56
CA PHE A 188 -31.68 10.87 20.60
C PHE A 188 -30.22 10.67 21.02
N VAL A 189 -29.91 10.83 22.30
CA VAL A 189 -28.58 10.60 22.86
C VAL A 189 -28.16 9.13 22.68
N GLY A 190 -29.04 8.18 23.00
CA GLY A 190 -28.78 6.75 22.80
C GLY A 190 -28.55 6.38 21.33
N LEU A 191 -29.30 6.98 20.40
CA LEU A 191 -29.10 6.77 18.96
C LEU A 191 -27.75 7.31 18.47
N ALA A 192 -27.34 8.49 18.97
CA ALA A 192 -26.02 9.06 18.67
C ALA A 192 -24.90 8.16 19.23
N GLY A 193 -25.04 7.72 20.49
CA GLY A 193 -24.13 6.78 21.15
C GLY A 193 -24.00 5.45 20.39
N TRP A 194 -25.09 4.91 19.86
CA TRP A 194 -25.05 3.69 19.05
C TRP A 194 -24.23 3.84 17.77
N ARG A 195 -24.42 4.95 17.05
CA ARG A 195 -23.66 5.23 15.82
C ARG A 195 -22.17 5.41 16.11
N LEU A 196 -21.82 6.12 17.18
CA LEU A 196 -20.44 6.31 17.59
C LEU A 196 -19.81 4.99 18.03
N GLY A 197 -20.48 4.24 18.91
CA GLY A 197 -20.03 2.95 19.40
C GLY A 197 -19.80 1.93 18.30
N ALA A 198 -20.71 1.83 17.33
CA ALA A 198 -20.56 0.93 16.18
C ALA A 198 -19.32 1.28 15.34
N ARG A 199 -19.04 2.58 15.13
CA ARG A 199 -17.82 3.03 14.43
C ARG A 199 -16.56 2.69 15.21
N THR A 200 -16.53 2.99 16.50
CA THR A 200 -15.39 2.69 17.38
C THR A 200 -15.10 1.20 17.45
N LEU A 201 -16.14 0.38 17.56
CA LEU A 201 -16.01 -1.08 17.59
C LEU A 201 -15.47 -1.60 16.25
N ASN A 202 -15.96 -1.07 15.12
CA ASN A 202 -15.43 -1.41 13.80
C ASN A 202 -13.94 -1.07 13.67
N THR A 203 -13.49 0.08 14.19
CA THR A 203 -12.06 0.44 14.23
C THR A 203 -11.26 -0.55 15.08
N LEU A 204 -11.75 -0.94 16.25
CA LEU A 204 -11.08 -1.92 17.12
C LEU A 204 -10.98 -3.31 16.48
N LEU A 205 -12.02 -3.71 15.74
CA LEU A 205 -12.10 -4.96 14.98
C LEU A 205 -11.34 -4.94 13.64
N ASP A 206 -10.57 -3.87 13.36
CA ASP A 206 -9.79 -3.71 12.13
C ASP A 206 -10.66 -3.73 10.84
N ALA A 207 -11.89 -3.21 10.92
CA ALA A 207 -12.74 -3.05 9.75
C ALA A 207 -12.15 -2.00 8.78
N ALA A 208 -12.18 -2.32 7.48
CA ALA A 208 -11.66 -1.42 6.46
C ALA A 208 -12.47 -0.10 6.40
N PRO A 209 -11.81 1.05 6.17
CA PRO A 209 -12.51 2.31 5.95
C PRO A 209 -13.47 2.22 4.76
N GLU A 210 -14.60 2.94 4.86
CA GLU A 210 -15.65 2.90 3.85
C GLU A 210 -15.12 3.35 2.48
N GLY A 211 -15.35 2.54 1.45
CA GLY A 211 -14.90 2.79 0.08
C GLY A 211 -13.39 2.59 -0.19
N ALA A 212 -12.54 2.52 0.84
CA ALA A 212 -11.08 2.41 0.68
C ALA A 212 -10.66 1.12 -0.03
N THR A 213 -11.30 -0.01 0.29
CA THR A 213 -11.00 -1.32 -0.33
C THR A 213 -11.19 -1.29 -1.85
N ILE A 214 -12.26 -0.65 -2.34
CA ILE A 214 -12.54 -0.56 -3.77
C ILE A 214 -11.55 0.40 -4.44
N ALA A 215 -11.28 1.54 -3.80
CA ALA A 215 -10.32 2.51 -4.32
C ALA A 215 -8.91 1.91 -4.48
N VAL A 216 -8.39 1.26 -3.44
CA VAL A 216 -7.06 0.63 -3.48
C VAL A 216 -7.03 -0.52 -4.49
N ARG A 217 -8.09 -1.35 -4.56
CA ARG A 217 -8.18 -2.43 -5.55
C ARG A 217 -8.02 -1.90 -6.97
N ASN A 218 -8.77 -0.86 -7.34
CA ASN A 218 -8.72 -0.30 -8.69
C ASN A 218 -7.33 0.30 -8.99
N LEU A 219 -6.75 1.05 -8.05
CA LEU A 219 -5.41 1.63 -8.21
C LEU A 219 -4.33 0.58 -8.46
N VAL A 220 -4.40 -0.56 -7.76
CA VAL A 220 -3.44 -1.66 -7.87
C VAL A 220 -3.65 -2.48 -9.15
N SER A 221 -4.91 -2.78 -9.50
CA SER A 221 -5.23 -3.55 -10.70
C SER A 221 -4.83 -2.86 -12.01
N ASP A 222 -4.73 -1.52 -12.01
CA ASP A 222 -4.31 -0.73 -13.17
C ASP A 222 -2.77 -0.58 -13.29
N VAL A 223 -1.99 -1.25 -12.45
CA VAL A 223 -0.51 -1.19 -12.52
C VAL A 223 0.01 -2.23 -13.52
N HIS A 224 0.85 -1.78 -14.46
CA HIS A 224 1.50 -2.70 -15.41
C HIS A 224 2.38 -3.72 -14.68
N GLY A 225 2.28 -5.00 -15.07
CA GLY A 225 3.01 -6.10 -14.43
C GLY A 225 2.22 -6.81 -13.32
N VAL A 226 1.13 -6.22 -12.82
CA VAL A 226 0.20 -6.89 -11.91
C VAL A 226 -0.77 -7.76 -12.71
N LEU A 227 -0.75 -9.08 -12.46
CA LEU A 227 -1.66 -10.03 -13.10
C LEU A 227 -2.99 -10.12 -12.35
N ALA A 228 -2.91 -10.15 -11.02
CA ALA A 228 -4.07 -10.23 -10.15
C ALA A 228 -3.78 -9.65 -8.77
N LEU A 229 -4.82 -9.13 -8.11
CA LEU A 229 -4.78 -8.78 -6.69
C LEU A 229 -5.30 -9.97 -5.87
N LYS A 230 -4.39 -10.71 -5.24
CA LYS A 230 -4.70 -11.94 -4.49
C LYS A 230 -5.31 -11.66 -3.12
N SER A 231 -4.73 -10.70 -2.39
CA SER A 231 -5.20 -10.32 -1.06
C SER A 231 -5.01 -8.84 -0.85
N LEU A 232 -6.02 -8.20 -0.25
CA LEU A 232 -5.97 -6.81 0.20
C LEU A 232 -6.53 -6.77 1.61
N ARG A 233 -5.73 -6.27 2.55
CA ARG A 233 -6.15 -6.04 3.93
C ARG A 233 -5.87 -4.59 4.29
N LEU A 234 -6.90 -3.89 4.74
CA LEU A 234 -6.84 -2.51 5.17
C LEU A 234 -7.34 -2.44 6.59
N ARG A 235 -6.62 -1.73 7.46
CA ARG A 235 -7.10 -1.44 8.82
C ARG A 235 -6.72 -0.02 9.23
N PRO A 236 -7.65 0.74 9.83
CA PRO A 236 -7.33 2.05 10.39
C PRO A 236 -6.69 1.91 11.77
N ALA A 237 -5.78 2.83 12.08
CA ALA A 237 -5.20 3.00 13.41
C ALA A 237 -4.91 4.50 13.62
N GLY A 238 -5.84 5.19 14.27
CA GLY A 238 -5.82 6.65 14.37
C GLY A 238 -5.82 7.28 12.97
N ALA A 239 -4.84 8.16 12.71
CA ALA A 239 -4.70 8.84 11.42
C ALA A 239 -4.04 7.99 10.32
N THR A 240 -3.47 6.83 10.67
CA THR A 240 -2.72 5.95 9.76
C THR A 240 -3.60 4.81 9.26
N MET A 241 -3.50 4.51 7.97
CA MET A 241 -4.16 3.34 7.37
C MET A 241 -3.13 2.28 7.01
N PHE A 242 -3.07 1.19 7.77
CA PHE A 242 -2.20 0.07 7.47
C PHE A 242 -2.77 -0.76 6.33
N THR A 243 -1.96 -0.99 5.31
CA THR A 243 -2.35 -1.56 4.03
C THR A 243 -1.41 -2.70 3.65
N SER A 244 -1.93 -3.93 3.62
CA SER A 244 -1.21 -5.11 3.16
C SER A 244 -1.79 -5.57 1.82
N ILE A 245 -0.95 -5.52 0.79
CA ILE A 245 -1.30 -5.81 -0.60
C ILE A 245 -0.49 -7.02 -1.05
N VAL A 246 -1.16 -8.05 -1.55
CA VAL A 246 -0.53 -9.20 -2.18
C VAL A 246 -0.96 -9.26 -3.63
N VAL A 247 -0.02 -9.01 -4.54
CA VAL A 247 -0.23 -9.08 -5.99
C VAL A 247 0.42 -10.32 -6.56
N GLU A 248 -0.14 -10.83 -7.66
CA GLU A 248 0.47 -11.87 -8.47
C GLU A 248 1.20 -11.24 -9.66
N VAL A 249 2.43 -11.67 -9.89
CA VAL A 249 3.30 -11.20 -10.97
C VAL A 249 3.83 -12.39 -11.75
N ALA A 250 4.26 -12.18 -12.99
CA ALA A 250 4.83 -13.28 -13.78
C ALA A 250 6.10 -13.80 -13.13
N ARG A 251 6.26 -15.12 -13.00
CA ARG A 251 7.48 -15.73 -12.43
C ARG A 251 8.73 -15.52 -13.28
N THR A 252 8.56 -15.09 -14.53
CA THR A 252 9.61 -14.70 -15.48
C THR A 252 9.97 -13.22 -15.40
N MET A 253 9.26 -12.42 -14.59
CA MET A 253 9.52 -11.00 -14.43
C MET A 253 10.88 -10.77 -13.76
N PRO A 254 11.75 -9.91 -14.33
CA PRO A 254 13.00 -9.53 -13.69
C PRO A 254 12.77 -8.94 -12.30
N ILE A 255 13.68 -9.25 -11.35
CA ILE A 255 13.56 -8.79 -9.96
C ILE A 255 13.48 -7.25 -9.88
N ASP A 256 14.26 -6.54 -10.69
CA ASP A 256 14.24 -5.07 -10.74
C ASP A 256 12.86 -4.53 -11.17
N ASP A 257 12.19 -5.20 -12.10
CA ASP A 257 10.86 -4.79 -12.55
C ASP A 257 9.79 -5.12 -11.51
N ILE A 258 9.96 -6.20 -10.74
CA ILE A 258 9.11 -6.49 -9.57
C ILE A 258 9.24 -5.34 -8.55
N VAL A 259 10.46 -4.89 -8.26
CA VAL A 259 10.70 -3.76 -7.34
C VAL A 259 10.03 -2.49 -7.86
N LYS A 260 10.25 -2.12 -9.13
CA LYS A 260 9.59 -0.96 -9.75
C LYS A 260 8.05 -1.05 -9.69
N THR A 261 7.49 -2.24 -9.89
CA THR A 261 6.03 -2.46 -9.81
C THR A 261 5.53 -2.23 -8.39
N LYS A 262 6.25 -2.73 -7.37
CA LYS A 262 5.91 -2.51 -5.97
C LYS A 262 6.00 -1.02 -5.60
N ASP A 263 7.03 -0.32 -6.05
CA ASP A 263 7.21 1.11 -5.80
C ASP A 263 6.10 1.94 -6.46
N LEU A 264 5.70 1.59 -7.68
CA LEU A 264 4.59 2.23 -8.38
C LEU A 264 3.24 2.00 -7.68
N ILE A 265 2.99 0.80 -7.16
CA ILE A 265 1.82 0.51 -6.32
C ILE A 265 1.85 1.39 -5.07
N HIS A 266 2.99 1.44 -4.37
CA HIS A 266 3.18 2.24 -3.18
C HIS A 266 2.86 3.71 -3.48
N GLU A 267 3.49 4.29 -4.50
CA GLU A 267 3.31 5.69 -4.86
C GLU A 267 1.84 6.04 -5.16
N ARG A 268 1.15 5.25 -6.01
CA ARG A 268 -0.25 5.50 -6.36
C ARG A 268 -1.18 5.45 -5.16
N VAL A 269 -0.98 4.48 -4.26
CA VAL A 269 -1.79 4.37 -3.04
C VAL A 269 -1.47 5.51 -2.08
N GLN A 270 -0.19 5.89 -1.92
CA GLN A 270 0.24 6.99 -1.05
C GLN A 270 -0.30 8.35 -1.54
N GLN A 271 -0.33 8.59 -2.85
CA GLN A 271 -0.88 9.82 -3.43
C GLN A 271 -2.37 10.00 -3.08
N ARG A 272 -3.13 8.90 -3.05
CA ARG A 272 -4.56 8.94 -2.68
C ARG A 272 -4.77 8.96 -1.17
N PHE A 273 -3.91 8.26 -0.41
CA PHE A 273 -3.97 8.12 1.03
C PHE A 273 -2.61 8.51 1.65
N PRO A 274 -2.35 9.81 1.91
CA PRO A 274 -1.03 10.30 2.32
C PRO A 274 -0.49 9.74 3.64
N ASN A 275 -1.36 9.21 4.50
CA ASN A 275 -1.01 8.60 5.79
C ASN A 275 -1.12 7.07 5.75
N ALA A 276 -1.14 6.45 4.56
CA ALA A 276 -1.12 5.00 4.47
C ALA A 276 0.27 4.47 4.82
N ASP A 277 0.31 3.38 5.57
CA ASP A 277 1.50 2.53 5.72
C ASP A 277 1.28 1.31 4.85
N ILE A 278 2.10 1.18 3.79
CA ILE A 278 1.84 0.25 2.69
C ILE A 278 2.93 -0.83 2.65
N THR A 279 2.50 -2.07 2.80
CA THR A 279 3.32 -3.26 2.54
C THR A 279 2.82 -3.97 1.29
N VAL A 280 3.68 -4.11 0.28
CA VAL A 280 3.38 -4.82 -0.96
C VAL A 280 4.21 -6.09 -1.06
N THR A 281 3.54 -7.22 -1.24
CA THR A 281 4.14 -8.52 -1.53
C THR A 281 3.79 -8.92 -2.96
N ALA A 282 4.81 -9.28 -3.74
CA ALA A 282 4.64 -9.80 -5.10
C ALA A 282 4.88 -11.31 -5.12
N ASN A 283 3.86 -12.07 -5.49
CA ASN A 283 3.90 -13.52 -5.59
C ASN A 283 4.09 -13.94 -7.05
N PRO A 284 5.21 -14.59 -7.40
CA PRO A 284 5.43 -15.07 -8.76
C PRO A 284 4.50 -16.24 -9.09
N VAL A 285 3.81 -16.17 -10.22
CA VAL A 285 2.92 -17.23 -10.75
C VAL A 285 3.31 -17.62 -12.18
N PRO A 286 3.10 -18.89 -12.58
CA PRO A 286 3.28 -19.29 -13.97
C PRO A 286 2.27 -18.60 -14.88
N LEU A 287 2.70 -18.24 -16.09
CA LEU A 287 1.79 -17.84 -17.17
C LEU A 287 1.50 -19.00 -18.13
N ASP A 288 0.30 -19.02 -18.69
CA ASP A 288 -0.11 -20.03 -19.67
C ASP A 288 0.69 -19.96 -20.98
N ASN A 289 1.28 -18.79 -21.27
CA ASN A 289 2.02 -18.51 -22.50
C ASN A 289 3.55 -18.56 -22.34
N GLU A 290 4.07 -19.12 -21.25
CA GLU A 290 5.52 -19.31 -21.08
C GLU A 290 6.08 -20.28 -22.11
N THR A 291 7.14 -19.86 -22.80
CA THR A 291 7.85 -20.74 -23.73
C THR A 291 8.61 -21.82 -22.96
N VAL A 292 8.85 -22.97 -23.59
CA VAL A 292 9.72 -24.03 -23.02
C VAL A 292 11.08 -23.46 -22.65
N PHE A 293 11.62 -22.59 -23.51
CA PHE A 293 12.87 -21.88 -23.26
C PHE A 293 12.84 -21.12 -21.93
N GLN A 294 11.81 -20.29 -21.71
CA GLN A 294 11.66 -19.51 -20.46
C GLN A 294 11.54 -20.42 -19.23
N LYS A 295 10.78 -21.52 -19.33
CA LYS A 295 10.61 -22.48 -18.23
C LYS A 295 11.95 -23.11 -17.85
N VAL A 296 12.71 -23.61 -18.83
CA VAL A 296 14.00 -24.26 -18.58
C VAL A 296 15.00 -23.28 -17.97
N MET A 297 15.11 -22.06 -18.51
CA MET A 297 15.96 -21.00 -17.93
C MET A 297 15.57 -20.68 -16.48
N LEU A 298 14.28 -20.61 -16.17
CA LEU A 298 13.80 -20.36 -14.81
C LEU A 298 14.12 -21.52 -13.85
N ILE A 299 13.99 -22.77 -14.31
CA ILE A 299 14.35 -23.96 -13.52
C ILE A 299 15.85 -23.95 -13.18
N ALA A 300 16.70 -23.68 -14.17
CA ALA A 300 18.14 -23.57 -13.97
C ALA A 300 18.51 -22.43 -13.01
N SER A 301 17.95 -21.23 -13.22
CA SER A 301 18.20 -20.06 -12.38
C SER A 301 17.77 -20.28 -10.91
N ARG A 302 16.64 -20.95 -10.66
CA ARG A 302 16.19 -21.29 -9.29
C ARG A 302 17.14 -22.22 -8.55
N ARG A 303 17.98 -22.96 -9.28
CA ARG A 303 19.01 -23.85 -8.75
C ARG A 303 20.39 -23.20 -8.74
N ASN A 304 20.49 -21.92 -9.07
CA ASN A 304 21.74 -21.19 -9.24
C ASN A 304 22.69 -21.86 -10.25
N LEU A 305 22.12 -22.41 -11.32
CA LEU A 305 22.87 -23.04 -12.40
C LEU A 305 22.87 -22.14 -13.63
N ALA A 306 24.03 -21.99 -14.24
CA ALA A 306 24.19 -21.32 -15.52
C ALA A 306 24.07 -22.36 -16.64
N ILE A 307 23.19 -22.08 -17.60
CA ILE A 307 23.06 -22.88 -18.81
C ILE A 307 23.14 -21.97 -20.04
N HIS A 308 23.67 -22.51 -21.12
CA HIS A 308 23.73 -21.85 -22.43
C HIS A 308 23.47 -22.87 -23.56
N HIS A 309 23.40 -22.38 -24.81
CA HIS A 309 23.00 -23.16 -25.99
C HIS A 309 21.72 -24.01 -25.84
N LEU A 310 20.74 -23.51 -25.08
CA LEU A 310 19.46 -24.18 -24.92
C LEU A 310 18.73 -24.30 -26.26
N THR A 311 18.53 -25.56 -26.68
CA THR A 311 17.85 -25.92 -27.92
C THR A 311 16.56 -26.68 -27.58
N VAL A 312 15.46 -26.31 -28.23
CA VAL A 312 14.16 -26.95 -28.05
C VAL A 312 13.65 -27.42 -29.40
N GLN A 313 13.38 -28.71 -29.53
CA GLN A 313 12.95 -29.35 -30.78
C GLN A 313 11.73 -30.24 -30.55
N GLN A 314 10.94 -30.43 -31.61
CA GLN A 314 9.88 -31.44 -31.64
C GLN A 314 10.31 -32.56 -32.59
N ILE A 315 10.56 -33.75 -32.06
CA ILE A 315 11.03 -34.92 -32.82
C ILE A 315 9.96 -36.01 -32.72
N GLU A 316 9.34 -36.38 -33.85
CA GLU A 316 8.31 -37.44 -33.91
C GLU A 316 7.16 -37.29 -32.89
N GLY A 317 6.80 -36.04 -32.56
CA GLY A 317 5.74 -35.77 -31.58
C GLY A 317 6.21 -35.75 -30.12
N ARG A 318 7.51 -35.94 -29.86
CA ARG A 318 8.13 -35.74 -28.55
C ARG A 318 8.89 -34.42 -28.50
N LEU A 319 8.88 -33.79 -27.33
CA LEU A 319 9.67 -32.59 -27.07
C LEU A 319 11.08 -33.03 -26.66
N ALA A 320 12.10 -32.48 -27.31
CA ALA A 320 13.51 -32.70 -27.00
C ALA A 320 14.14 -31.36 -26.58
N VAL A 321 14.82 -31.37 -25.43
CA VAL A 321 15.48 -30.20 -24.84
C VAL A 321 16.94 -30.56 -24.62
N SER A 322 17.85 -29.80 -25.22
CA SER A 322 19.29 -29.93 -24.98
C SER A 322 19.91 -28.61 -24.54
N PHE A 323 20.91 -28.66 -23.66
CA PHE A 323 21.60 -27.48 -23.16
C PHE A 323 23.01 -27.81 -22.65
N ASP A 324 23.87 -26.80 -22.64
CA ASP A 324 25.17 -26.84 -21.99
C ASP A 324 25.02 -26.31 -20.55
N LEU A 325 25.46 -27.10 -19.57
CA LEU A 325 25.48 -26.76 -18.14
C LEU A 325 26.88 -26.35 -17.71
N GLU A 326 27.03 -25.13 -17.23
CA GLU A 326 28.32 -24.63 -16.76
C GLU A 326 28.53 -24.93 -15.27
N VAL A 327 29.61 -25.63 -14.93
CA VAL A 327 30.02 -25.98 -13.56
C VAL A 327 31.45 -25.54 -13.27
N GLU A 328 31.85 -25.41 -12.00
CA GLU A 328 33.25 -25.10 -11.65
C GLU A 328 34.22 -26.13 -12.26
N GLY A 329 35.29 -25.66 -12.90
CA GLY A 329 36.22 -26.54 -13.62
C GLY A 329 36.98 -27.52 -12.72
N SER A 330 37.05 -27.23 -11.41
CA SER A 330 37.65 -28.11 -10.40
C SER A 330 36.69 -29.15 -9.82
N MET A 331 35.40 -29.10 -10.17
CA MET A 331 34.36 -29.98 -9.65
C MET A 331 34.59 -31.44 -10.08
N PRO A 332 34.52 -32.42 -9.15
CA PRO A 332 34.59 -33.84 -9.53
C PRO A 332 33.47 -34.21 -10.50
N LEU A 333 33.79 -34.97 -11.55
CA LEU A 333 32.82 -35.36 -12.59
C LEU A 333 31.54 -36.01 -12.03
N ARG A 334 31.64 -36.81 -10.96
CA ARG A 334 30.46 -37.39 -10.30
C ARG A 334 29.51 -36.30 -9.78
N GLN A 335 30.06 -35.28 -9.12
CA GLN A 335 29.25 -34.19 -8.59
C GLN A 335 28.65 -33.34 -9.70
N ALA A 336 29.40 -33.08 -10.77
CA ALA A 336 28.88 -32.38 -11.95
C ALA A 336 27.73 -33.16 -12.61
N HIS A 337 27.89 -34.47 -12.77
CA HIS A 337 26.86 -35.38 -13.28
C HIS A 337 25.60 -35.43 -12.39
N ASP A 338 25.77 -35.44 -11.07
CA ASP A 338 24.65 -35.44 -10.13
C ASP A 338 23.87 -34.10 -10.20
N THR A 339 24.58 -32.98 -10.37
CA THR A 339 23.97 -31.66 -10.62
C THR A 339 23.18 -31.63 -11.93
N ALA A 340 23.76 -32.16 -13.00
CA ALA A 340 23.12 -32.26 -14.31
C ALA A 340 21.84 -33.11 -14.25
N SER A 341 21.93 -34.33 -13.70
CA SER A 341 20.78 -35.23 -13.50
C SER A 341 19.63 -34.55 -12.73
N GLN A 342 19.95 -33.81 -11.66
CA GLN A 342 18.95 -33.10 -10.87
C GLN A 342 18.26 -31.96 -11.64
N LEU A 343 18.98 -31.27 -12.54
CA LEU A 343 18.41 -30.26 -13.41
C LEU A 343 17.52 -30.90 -14.47
N GLU A 344 17.98 -31.98 -15.10
CA GLU A 344 17.18 -32.71 -16.09
C GLU A 344 15.87 -33.24 -15.49
N ASP A 345 15.92 -33.84 -14.29
CA ASP A 345 14.72 -34.33 -13.59
C ASP A 345 13.75 -33.19 -13.24
N ALA A 346 14.28 -32.01 -12.90
CA ALA A 346 13.45 -30.83 -12.67
C ALA A 346 12.75 -30.35 -13.95
N ILE A 347 13.44 -30.40 -15.09
CA ILE A 347 12.88 -30.07 -16.40
C ILE A 347 11.79 -31.07 -16.79
N ARG A 348 12.03 -32.38 -16.62
CA ARG A 348 11.03 -33.43 -16.87
C ARG A 348 9.81 -33.29 -15.96
N SER A 349 10.01 -32.95 -14.69
CA SER A 349 8.92 -32.72 -13.74
C SER A 349 8.00 -31.55 -14.15
N GLU A 350 8.56 -30.46 -14.69
CA GLU A 350 7.78 -29.30 -15.12
C GLU A 350 7.14 -29.47 -16.51
N LEU A 351 7.84 -30.07 -17.46
CA LEU A 351 7.41 -30.16 -18.86
C LEU A 351 6.66 -31.46 -19.20
N GLY A 352 6.78 -32.48 -18.36
CA GLY A 352 6.18 -33.81 -18.56
C GLY A 352 7.24 -34.92 -18.67
N SER A 353 6.89 -36.14 -18.26
CA SER A 353 7.80 -37.29 -18.23
C SER A 353 8.25 -37.78 -19.61
N ASP A 354 7.51 -37.43 -20.66
CA ASP A 354 7.76 -37.90 -22.03
C ASP A 354 8.75 -37.00 -22.80
N VAL A 355 9.30 -35.98 -22.12
CA VAL A 355 10.29 -35.04 -22.68
C VAL A 355 11.67 -35.66 -22.63
N GLU A 356 12.34 -35.66 -23.78
CA GLU A 356 13.75 -36.00 -23.89
C GLU A 356 14.58 -34.80 -23.43
N VAL A 357 15.45 -35.01 -22.44
CA VAL A 357 16.30 -33.95 -21.89
C VAL A 357 17.73 -34.46 -21.87
N GLU A 358 18.62 -33.73 -22.53
CA GLU A 358 20.04 -34.05 -22.62
C GLU A 358 20.86 -32.83 -22.17
N SER A 359 21.89 -33.08 -21.36
CA SER A 359 22.82 -32.04 -20.90
C SER A 359 24.25 -32.32 -21.34
N HIS A 360 25.00 -31.26 -21.59
CA HIS A 360 26.44 -31.31 -21.81
C HIS A 360 27.13 -30.47 -20.72
N ILE A 361 28.08 -31.07 -20.00
CA ILE A 361 28.74 -30.42 -18.86
C ILE A 361 29.98 -29.68 -19.36
N GLU A 362 30.02 -28.37 -19.13
CA GLU A 362 31.15 -27.51 -19.48
C GLU A 362 31.74 -26.84 -18.24
N PRO A 363 33.07 -26.66 -18.18
CA PRO A 363 33.69 -25.88 -17.12
C PRO A 363 33.41 -24.38 -17.29
N GLN A 364 33.01 -23.70 -16.23
CA GLN A 364 32.89 -22.24 -16.21
C GLN A 364 34.25 -21.61 -16.53
N PRO A 365 34.31 -20.58 -17.40
CA PRO A 365 35.53 -19.87 -17.69
C PRO A 365 35.93 -18.99 -16.50
N GLU A 366 36.58 -19.58 -15.49
CA GLU A 366 37.04 -18.88 -14.28
C GLU A 366 38.34 -18.08 -14.50
N ARG A 367 39.01 -18.24 -15.64
CA ARG A 367 40.36 -17.71 -15.84
C ARG A 367 40.35 -16.34 -16.53
N LEU A 368 40.88 -15.33 -15.84
CA LEU A 368 41.31 -14.08 -16.48
C LEU A 368 42.42 -14.41 -17.48
N LEU A 369 42.16 -14.20 -18.77
CA LEU A 369 43.17 -14.36 -19.82
C LEU A 369 43.87 -13.01 -20.03
N GLU A 370 45.13 -12.92 -19.64
CA GLU A 370 45.98 -11.78 -20.00
C GLU A 370 46.25 -11.79 -21.50
N GLY A 371 46.11 -10.64 -22.16
CA GLY A 371 46.31 -10.50 -23.59
C GLY A 371 46.98 -9.19 -23.96
N GLN A 372 47.59 -9.15 -25.13
CA GLN A 372 48.26 -7.98 -25.70
C GLN A 372 47.75 -7.70 -27.13
N GLU A 373 48.03 -6.51 -27.66
CA GLU A 373 47.78 -6.25 -29.08
C GLU A 373 48.67 -7.15 -29.94
N ALA A 374 48.12 -7.72 -31.01
CA ALA A 374 48.85 -8.62 -31.88
C ALA A 374 49.96 -7.89 -32.64
N ALA A 375 50.97 -8.64 -33.09
CA ALA A 375 52.05 -8.10 -33.90
C ALA A 375 51.53 -7.31 -35.11
N ALA A 376 52.22 -6.22 -35.47
CA ALA A 376 51.72 -5.25 -36.46
C ALA A 376 51.53 -5.87 -37.86
N ASP A 377 52.37 -6.82 -38.25
CA ASP A 377 52.31 -7.57 -39.50
C ASP A 377 51.09 -8.49 -39.56
N ILE A 378 50.80 -9.21 -38.47
CA ILE A 378 49.60 -10.04 -38.32
C ILE A 378 48.35 -9.16 -38.39
N SER A 379 48.37 -8.04 -37.66
CA SER A 379 47.26 -7.09 -37.62
C SER A 379 46.93 -6.52 -39.00
N VAL A 380 47.95 -6.11 -39.78
CA VAL A 380 47.78 -5.63 -41.15
C VAL A 380 47.21 -6.72 -42.06
N SER A 381 47.70 -7.96 -41.95
CA SER A 381 47.27 -9.08 -42.79
C SER A 381 45.80 -9.44 -42.55
N ILE A 382 45.40 -9.56 -41.27
CA ILE A 382 44.01 -9.84 -40.89
C ILE A 382 43.10 -8.69 -41.30
N THR A 383 43.53 -7.43 -41.13
CA THR A 383 42.75 -6.26 -41.55
C THR A 383 42.46 -6.26 -43.05
N ALA A 384 43.48 -6.55 -43.86
CA ALA A 384 43.35 -6.60 -45.32
C ALA A 384 42.36 -7.70 -45.75
N LYS A 385 42.46 -8.88 -45.13
CA LYS A 385 41.55 -9.99 -45.42
C LYS A 385 40.12 -9.69 -44.99
N LEU A 386 39.92 -9.19 -43.77
CA LEU A 386 38.61 -8.81 -43.26
C LEU A 386 37.93 -7.78 -44.19
N THR A 387 38.68 -6.76 -44.62
CA THR A 387 38.16 -5.73 -45.55
C THR A 387 37.71 -6.36 -46.87
N THR A 388 38.48 -7.33 -47.38
CA THR A 388 38.13 -8.06 -48.61
C THR A 388 36.86 -8.90 -48.45
N LEU A 389 36.74 -9.64 -47.34
CA LEU A 389 35.56 -10.46 -47.05
C LEU A 389 34.31 -9.62 -46.84
N ALA A 390 34.45 -8.46 -46.20
CA ALA A 390 33.35 -7.54 -45.94
C ALA A 390 32.81 -6.89 -47.22
N GLN A 391 33.67 -6.58 -48.19
CA GLN A 391 33.25 -6.10 -49.53
C GLN A 391 32.45 -7.14 -50.32
N GLN A 392 32.51 -8.42 -49.92
CA GLN A 392 31.79 -9.52 -50.56
C GLN A 392 30.45 -9.82 -49.89
N GLN A 393 30.17 -9.25 -48.71
CA GLN A 393 28.90 -9.48 -48.00
C GLN A 393 27.84 -8.49 -48.45
N ASP A 394 26.61 -8.98 -48.59
CA ASP A 394 25.48 -8.15 -48.99
C ASP A 394 24.98 -7.31 -47.81
N GLY A 395 24.73 -6.03 -48.06
CA GLY A 395 24.20 -5.10 -47.06
C GLY A 395 25.20 -4.58 -46.01
N LEU A 396 26.45 -5.03 -46.00
CA LEU A 396 27.49 -4.49 -45.12
C LEU A 396 28.03 -3.18 -45.69
N SER A 397 27.89 -2.09 -44.92
CA SER A 397 28.17 -0.73 -45.39
C SER A 397 29.50 -0.14 -44.91
N ASP A 398 29.92 -0.47 -43.69
CA ASP A 398 31.11 0.11 -43.05
C ASP A 398 31.76 -0.89 -42.10
N LEU A 399 33.08 -0.81 -41.95
CA LEU A 399 33.90 -1.53 -40.97
C LEU A 399 34.74 -0.54 -40.18
N HIS A 400 34.70 -0.61 -38.85
CA HIS A 400 35.45 0.31 -37.99
C HIS A 400 35.80 -0.31 -36.62
N ASN A 401 36.56 0.43 -35.81
CA ASN A 401 37.04 0.03 -34.47
C ASN A 401 37.71 -1.35 -34.44
N LEU A 402 38.60 -1.60 -35.41
CA LEU A 402 39.30 -2.87 -35.51
C LEU A 402 40.33 -3.04 -34.40
N ARG A 403 40.27 -4.16 -33.68
CA ARG A 403 41.23 -4.51 -32.63
C ARG A 403 41.59 -5.98 -32.76
N ILE A 404 42.88 -6.27 -32.79
CA ILE A 404 43.39 -7.63 -32.99
C ILE A 404 44.33 -7.90 -31.85
N ARG A 405 43.96 -8.86 -31.01
CA ARG A 405 44.67 -9.17 -29.76
C ARG A 405 45.11 -10.61 -29.77
N GLU A 406 46.14 -10.91 -29.00
CA GLU A 406 46.65 -12.26 -28.78
C GLU A 406 46.77 -12.57 -27.30
N ASN A 407 46.51 -13.82 -26.95
CA ASN A 407 46.80 -14.40 -25.65
C ASN A 407 47.30 -15.84 -25.84
N GLU A 408 47.46 -16.58 -24.74
CA GLU A 408 47.91 -17.98 -24.76
C GLU A 408 46.98 -18.93 -25.56
N GLU A 409 45.72 -18.57 -25.78
CA GLU A 409 44.74 -19.37 -26.53
C GLU A 409 44.69 -19.05 -28.04
N GLY A 410 45.29 -17.94 -28.46
CA GLY A 410 45.37 -17.53 -29.86
C GLY A 410 44.97 -16.07 -30.10
N LEU A 411 44.53 -15.79 -31.35
CA LEU A 411 44.16 -14.46 -31.82
C LEU A 411 42.66 -14.19 -31.65
N PHE A 412 42.33 -12.98 -31.21
CA PHE A 412 40.98 -12.47 -31.03
C PHE A 412 40.80 -11.24 -31.92
N VAL A 413 39.84 -11.31 -32.84
CA VAL A 413 39.55 -10.22 -33.78
C VAL A 413 38.24 -9.57 -33.39
N HIS A 414 38.28 -8.29 -33.06
CA HIS A 414 37.11 -7.48 -32.74
C HIS A 414 36.93 -6.40 -33.79
N TYR A 415 35.70 -6.22 -34.26
CA TYR A 415 35.36 -5.16 -35.20
C TYR A 415 33.92 -4.73 -35.06
N HIS A 416 33.64 -3.49 -35.47
CA HIS A 416 32.30 -2.98 -35.64
C HIS A 416 31.95 -2.98 -37.11
N CYS A 417 30.70 -3.31 -37.44
CA CYS A 417 30.18 -3.30 -38.80
C CYS A 417 28.80 -2.65 -38.85
N ARG A 418 28.41 -2.14 -40.02
CA ARG A 418 27.12 -1.45 -40.20
C ARG A 418 26.25 -2.11 -41.24
N PHE A 419 24.98 -2.23 -40.91
CA PHE A 419 23.91 -2.74 -41.78
C PHE A 419 22.73 -1.75 -41.79
N ALA A 420 21.87 -1.84 -42.80
CA ALA A 420 20.62 -1.09 -42.80
C ALA A 420 19.72 -1.51 -41.61
N ASP A 421 19.01 -0.55 -41.05
CA ASP A 421 18.21 -0.69 -39.82
C ASP A 421 16.95 -1.55 -39.98
N ASP A 422 16.56 -1.81 -41.22
CA ASP A 422 15.43 -2.66 -41.60
C ASP A 422 15.80 -4.14 -41.79
N ARG A 423 17.09 -4.49 -41.70
CA ARG A 423 17.55 -5.86 -41.93
C ARG A 423 17.27 -6.76 -40.71
N PRO A 424 16.75 -7.99 -40.91
CA PRO A 424 16.61 -8.95 -39.83
C PRO A 424 17.96 -9.29 -39.18
N VAL A 425 17.97 -9.47 -37.86
CA VAL A 425 19.18 -9.84 -37.11
C VAL A 425 19.76 -11.17 -37.60
N GLU A 426 18.91 -12.12 -37.97
CA GLU A 426 19.33 -13.40 -38.56
C GLU A 426 20.13 -13.20 -39.85
N PHE A 427 19.68 -12.32 -40.75
CA PHE A 427 20.42 -11.99 -41.97
C PHE A 427 21.78 -11.35 -41.68
N VAL A 428 21.83 -10.43 -40.71
CA VAL A 428 23.07 -9.77 -40.27
C VAL A 428 24.04 -10.80 -39.70
N HIS A 429 23.55 -11.72 -38.87
CA HIS A 429 24.34 -12.81 -38.30
C HIS A 429 24.92 -13.71 -39.40
N ASP A 430 24.12 -14.11 -40.39
CA ASP A 430 24.59 -14.93 -41.52
C ASP A 430 25.74 -14.28 -42.30
N GLN A 431 25.73 -12.95 -42.46
CA GLN A 431 26.83 -12.23 -43.12
C GLN A 431 28.10 -12.24 -42.26
N ILE A 432 27.95 -12.03 -40.95
CA ILE A 432 29.06 -12.04 -39.99
C ILE A 432 29.69 -13.44 -39.91
N ASP A 433 28.87 -14.50 -39.88
CA ASP A 433 29.34 -15.89 -39.83
C ASP A 433 30.20 -16.25 -41.05
N ARG A 434 29.81 -15.77 -42.24
CA ARG A 434 30.61 -15.94 -43.47
C ARG A 434 31.97 -15.25 -43.38
N ILE A 435 32.01 -14.06 -42.79
CA ILE A 435 33.27 -13.33 -42.55
C ILE A 435 34.13 -14.09 -41.54
N GLU A 436 33.55 -14.56 -40.44
CA GLU A 436 34.25 -15.33 -39.41
C GLU A 436 34.82 -16.62 -40.01
N ALA A 437 34.03 -17.38 -40.75
CA ALA A 437 34.47 -18.60 -41.42
C ALA A 437 35.62 -18.32 -42.41
N GLY A 438 35.50 -17.24 -43.20
CA GLY A 438 36.53 -16.82 -44.15
C GLY A 438 37.85 -16.40 -43.47
N LEU A 439 37.78 -15.75 -42.31
CA LEU A 439 38.95 -15.38 -41.52
C LEU A 439 39.62 -16.61 -40.90
N LYS A 440 38.84 -17.49 -40.26
CA LYS A 440 39.35 -18.72 -39.63
C LYS A 440 39.98 -19.69 -40.63
N ALA A 441 39.49 -19.70 -41.88
CA ALA A 441 40.07 -20.51 -42.95
C ALA A 441 41.49 -20.08 -43.34
N GLU A 442 41.78 -18.77 -43.31
CA GLU A 442 43.10 -18.22 -43.68
C GLU A 442 44.04 -18.07 -42.49
N PHE A 443 43.50 -17.78 -41.32
CA PHE A 443 44.26 -17.60 -40.07
C PHE A 443 43.77 -18.60 -39.02
N PRO A 444 44.27 -19.86 -39.03
CA PRO A 444 43.86 -20.89 -38.07
C PRO A 444 44.16 -20.53 -36.60
N ALA A 445 45.06 -19.57 -36.36
CA ALA A 445 45.37 -19.06 -35.03
C ALA A 445 44.26 -18.17 -34.45
N ILE A 446 43.26 -17.75 -35.23
CA ILE A 446 42.11 -16.98 -34.74
C ILE A 446 41.19 -17.89 -33.92
N ARG A 447 41.16 -17.65 -32.62
CA ARG A 447 40.32 -18.38 -31.66
C ARG A 447 38.86 -17.91 -31.70
N ARG A 448 38.66 -16.60 -31.82
CA ARG A 448 37.32 -15.97 -31.80
C ARG A 448 37.30 -14.70 -32.65
N VAL A 449 36.22 -14.53 -33.41
CA VAL A 449 35.89 -13.29 -34.12
C VAL A 449 34.65 -12.71 -33.44
N ILE A 450 34.69 -11.42 -33.08
CA ILE A 450 33.59 -10.73 -32.39
C ILE A 450 33.23 -9.52 -33.22
N ALA A 451 32.07 -9.59 -33.87
CA ALA A 451 31.50 -8.51 -34.63
C ALA A 451 30.42 -7.79 -33.82
N HIS A 452 30.54 -6.48 -33.68
CA HIS A 452 29.47 -5.63 -33.17
C HIS A 452 28.73 -5.02 -34.36
N ALA A 453 27.50 -5.49 -34.60
CA ALA A 453 26.66 -4.95 -35.67
C ALA A 453 25.89 -3.71 -35.19
N GLU A 454 26.02 -2.62 -35.93
CA GLU A 454 25.33 -1.34 -35.69
C GLU A 454 24.36 -1.03 -36.83
N PRO A 455 23.19 -0.42 -36.57
CA PRO A 455 22.35 0.12 -37.63
C PRO A 455 22.96 1.39 -38.26
N LEU A 456 22.72 1.59 -39.56
CA LEU A 456 23.11 2.82 -40.26
C LEU A 456 22.49 4.04 -39.56
N GLY A 457 23.34 4.99 -39.16
CA GLY A 457 22.93 6.22 -38.45
C GLY A 457 23.06 6.15 -36.92
N ALA A 458 23.40 4.99 -36.34
CA ALA A 458 23.78 4.93 -34.93
C ALA A 458 25.03 5.77 -34.65
N ARG A 459 25.07 6.41 -33.46
CA ARG A 459 26.29 7.06 -32.97
C ARG A 459 27.36 5.99 -32.79
N ARG A 460 28.57 6.24 -33.29
CA ARG A 460 29.70 5.33 -33.12
C ARG A 460 29.98 5.12 -31.63
N HIS A 461 30.01 3.87 -31.19
CA HIS A 461 30.47 3.51 -29.86
C HIS A 461 32.01 3.56 -29.81
N PRO A 462 32.62 4.13 -28.75
CA PRO A 462 34.07 4.24 -28.60
C PRO A 462 34.77 2.89 -28.43
#